data_AF-A0A954GGQ4-F1
#
_entry.id   AF-A0A954GGQ4-F1
#
_cell.length_a   1.000
_cell.length_b   1.000
_cell.length_c   1.000
_cell.angle_alpha   90.00
_cell.angle_beta   90.00
_cell.angle_gamma   90.00
#
_symmetry.space_group_name_H-M   'P 1'
#
loop_
_entity.id
_entity.type
_entity.pdbx_description
1 polymer ?
#
loop_
_entity_poly.entity_id
_entity_poly.type
_entity_poly.pdbx_seq_one_letter_code
_entity_poly.pdbx_strand_id
1 'polypeptide(L)'
;MKQLLSGLVVAVLGAIVLVEAHNTSEEGHSFRDWPITFSIAPQATTVAHAPEVPTANASPPTPPTLLSRLWRVLSLRDYNTRVVLLGTTILGITAGIVGTFMLLRKRALVGDVVGHSALPGIAIAFLVMEGLSPGTGKWLPGLLAGAFVFGVAGAVSVMLIEKYSRIKPDAAMAMTLSVFYGLGAALFTVVQKVPGGNAAGLKTYLSGKTASLITDDVWLFAVVAGVVLTVTMLLMKELTILCFDGEFAAADGWPVFWLDTLLIGLVVTVTIIGMQSVGLILVVATLIIPPASARFWTDDLRRMTLGAGLAGGMSSFFGTIMSALFPHVAAGAVIVLTGACLFAVSLLFGTKRGVLIHWWRQRQLRREVGRVDLLRAAFELVEHAVSAPIPEFDELTAHELSLADLLMMRTWDAASLQRLIIAAVREGLMHPTGKDTWRLTRSGAEEARRLARNHRLWEMYLMKYAHIAPSHVDRDADLIEHVLDPELVAELEYQLDHPDDEIPQSSHATSVSSLE
;
A
#
# COMPACT_ATOMS: atom_id res chain seq x y z
N MET A 1 4.79 -8.35 13.43
CA MET A 1 3.91 -9.18 12.58
C MET A 1 2.52 -9.40 13.19
N LYS A 2 2.37 -9.99 14.39
CA LYS A 2 1.05 -10.11 15.06
C LYS A 2 0.34 -8.77 15.26
N GLN A 3 1.06 -7.72 15.68
CA GLN A 3 0.52 -6.35 15.84
C GLN A 3 0.15 -5.66 14.52
N LEU A 4 0.86 -5.95 13.42
CA LEU A 4 0.57 -5.38 12.09
C LEU A 4 -0.63 -6.07 11.43
N LEU A 5 -0.71 -7.40 11.54
CA LEU A 5 -1.86 -8.18 11.07
C LEU A 5 -3.12 -7.89 11.91
N SER A 6 -2.98 -7.77 13.23
CA SER A 6 -4.10 -7.32 14.08
C SER A 6 -4.52 -5.90 13.75
N GLY A 7 -3.57 -4.99 13.51
CA GLY A 7 -3.87 -3.62 13.11
C GLY A 7 -4.61 -3.52 11.77
N LEU A 8 -4.21 -4.31 10.76
CA LEU A 8 -4.88 -4.34 9.46
C LEU A 8 -6.30 -4.97 9.56
N VAL A 9 -6.44 -6.07 10.30
CA VAL A 9 -7.74 -6.72 10.52
C VAL A 9 -8.67 -5.81 11.33
N VAL A 10 -8.15 -5.12 12.35
CA VAL A 10 -8.91 -4.12 13.14
C VAL A 10 -9.24 -2.88 12.31
N ALA A 11 -8.39 -2.44 11.38
CA ALA A 11 -8.68 -1.31 10.50
C ALA A 11 -9.75 -1.67 9.46
N VAL A 12 -9.70 -2.88 8.89
CA VAL A 12 -10.70 -3.37 7.93
C VAL A 12 -12.04 -3.63 8.63
N LEU A 13 -12.03 -4.30 9.79
CA LEU A 13 -13.25 -4.51 10.60
C LEU A 13 -13.78 -3.19 11.17
N GLY A 14 -12.90 -2.28 11.59
CA GLY A 14 -13.26 -0.94 12.07
C GLY A 14 -13.90 -0.10 10.96
N ALA A 15 -13.41 -0.18 9.73
CA ALA A 15 -14.03 0.48 8.58
C ALA A 15 -15.41 -0.13 8.24
N ILE A 16 -15.57 -1.45 8.38
CA ILE A 16 -16.88 -2.12 8.21
C ILE A 16 -17.88 -1.63 9.28
N VAL A 17 -17.45 -1.56 10.55
CA VAL A 17 -18.28 -1.08 11.67
C VAL A 17 -18.60 0.42 11.56
N LEU A 18 -17.67 1.24 11.06
CA LEU A 18 -17.89 2.68 10.89
C LEU A 18 -18.91 2.99 9.79
N VAL A 19 -18.93 2.18 8.72
CA VAL A 19 -19.93 2.25 7.65
C VAL A 19 -21.32 1.86 8.17
N GLU A 20 -21.39 0.86 9.06
CA GLU A 20 -22.63 0.47 9.75
C GLU A 20 -23.13 1.55 10.74
N ALA A 21 -22.20 2.22 11.45
CA ALA A 21 -22.50 3.30 12.40
C ALA A 21 -22.96 4.59 11.71
N HIS A 22 -22.43 4.92 10.52
CA HIS A 22 -22.88 6.10 9.78
C HIS A 22 -24.33 5.95 9.29
N ASN A 23 -24.72 4.75 8.85
CA ASN A 23 -26.09 4.45 8.41
C ASN A 23 -27.13 4.47 9.54
N THR A 24 -26.71 4.31 10.81
CA THR A 24 -27.61 4.30 11.96
C THR A 24 -27.78 5.68 12.63
N SER A 25 -26.95 6.66 12.27
CA SER A 25 -26.99 8.01 12.86
C SER A 25 -28.00 8.99 12.22
N GLU A 26 -28.66 8.61 11.12
CA GLU A 26 -29.69 9.45 10.47
C GLU A 26 -31.11 9.28 11.04
N GLU A 27 -31.35 8.34 11.96
CA GLU A 27 -32.61 8.26 12.71
C GLU A 27 -32.39 8.68 14.17
N GLY A 28 -32.60 9.96 14.45
CA GLY A 28 -32.67 10.48 15.80
C GLY A 28 -33.93 9.97 16.52
N HIS A 29 -33.89 8.76 17.05
CA HIS A 29 -34.90 8.26 17.97
C HIS A 29 -34.26 7.68 19.24
N SER A 30 -34.63 8.29 20.37
CA SER A 30 -34.37 7.78 21.72
C SER A 30 -34.96 6.38 21.87
N PHE A 31 -34.18 5.46 22.44
CA PHE A 31 -34.45 4.02 22.58
C PHE A 31 -35.64 3.66 23.51
N ARG A 32 -36.61 4.55 23.74
CA ARG A 32 -37.66 4.34 24.76
C ARG A 32 -39.13 4.41 24.31
N ASP A 33 -39.45 4.89 23.11
CA ASP A 33 -40.86 5.01 22.70
C ASP A 33 -41.11 4.33 21.36
N TRP A 34 -41.41 3.03 21.42
CA TRP A 34 -41.92 2.28 20.28
C TRP A 34 -43.38 1.88 20.52
N PRO A 35 -44.36 2.52 19.87
CA PRO A 35 -45.62 1.88 19.55
C PRO A 35 -45.65 1.52 18.06
N ILE A 36 -45.83 0.22 17.82
CA ILE A 36 -46.13 -0.35 16.50
C ILE A 36 -47.45 0.26 16.02
N THR A 37 -47.43 1.06 14.95
CA THR A 37 -48.57 1.23 14.03
C THR A 37 -48.11 1.90 12.74
N PHE A 38 -48.05 1.12 11.66
CA PHE A 38 -47.85 1.64 10.31
C PHE A 38 -49.15 2.29 9.82
N SER A 39 -49.10 3.58 9.47
CA SER A 39 -50.15 4.26 8.70
C SER A 39 -49.65 4.50 7.28
N ILE A 40 -50.30 3.85 6.32
CA ILE A 40 -50.06 3.99 4.88
C ILE A 40 -50.95 5.12 4.37
N ALA A 41 -50.36 6.19 3.83
CA ALA A 41 -51.07 7.18 3.03
C ALA A 41 -50.84 6.89 1.53
N PRO A 42 -51.89 6.85 0.69
CA PRO A 42 -51.77 6.46 -0.71
C PRO A 42 -51.39 7.67 -1.58
N GLN A 43 -50.40 7.51 -2.47
CA GLN A 43 -50.23 8.42 -3.60
C GLN A 43 -51.07 7.94 -4.79
N ALA A 44 -51.84 8.86 -5.36
CA ALA A 44 -52.79 8.63 -6.43
C ALA A 44 -52.11 8.17 -7.73
N THR A 45 -52.50 7.00 -8.23
CA THR A 45 -52.19 6.52 -9.57
C THR A 45 -53.38 6.76 -10.50
N THR A 46 -53.13 7.52 -11.56
CA THR A 46 -53.97 7.64 -12.77
C THR A 46 -54.37 6.27 -13.31
N VAL A 47 -55.67 6.08 -13.52
CA VAL A 47 -56.29 4.86 -14.05
C VAL A 47 -55.90 4.68 -15.52
N ALA A 48 -55.14 3.62 -15.81
CA ALA A 48 -55.00 3.07 -17.15
C ALA A 48 -55.30 1.57 -17.09
N HIS A 49 -56.15 1.14 -18.03
CA HIS A 49 -56.68 -0.21 -18.27
C HIS A 49 -55.84 -1.39 -17.76
N ALA A 50 -56.45 -2.23 -16.92
CA ALA A 50 -55.94 -3.56 -16.59
C ALA A 50 -56.19 -4.54 -17.74
N PRO A 51 -55.19 -5.31 -18.21
CA PRO A 51 -55.44 -6.59 -18.84
C PRO A 51 -55.58 -7.69 -17.78
N GLU A 52 -56.44 -8.66 -18.08
CA GLU A 52 -56.86 -9.79 -17.25
C GLU A 52 -55.70 -10.55 -16.58
N VAL A 53 -55.92 -10.97 -15.32
CA VAL A 53 -55.03 -11.86 -14.55
C VAL A 53 -55.23 -13.30 -15.06
N PRO A 54 -54.22 -13.98 -15.63
CA PRO A 54 -54.30 -15.40 -15.86
C PRO A 54 -54.09 -16.16 -14.54
N THR A 55 -54.89 -17.21 -14.38
CA THR A 55 -55.02 -18.06 -13.21
C THR A 55 -53.72 -18.72 -12.75
N ALA A 56 -53.63 -18.87 -11.42
CA ALA A 56 -52.54 -19.47 -10.69
C ALA A 56 -52.25 -20.92 -11.11
N ASN A 57 -51.00 -21.19 -11.50
CA ASN A 57 -50.32 -22.48 -11.39
C ASN A 57 -48.80 -22.33 -11.62
N ALA A 58 -48.18 -21.35 -10.95
CA ALA A 58 -46.72 -21.29 -10.84
C ALA A 58 -46.37 -21.24 -9.35
N SER A 59 -45.59 -22.22 -8.90
CA SER A 59 -44.87 -22.14 -7.63
C SER A 59 -44.14 -20.78 -7.55
N PRO A 60 -44.03 -20.14 -6.37
CA PRO A 60 -43.22 -18.94 -6.24
C PRO A 60 -41.84 -19.25 -6.82
N PRO A 61 -41.29 -18.41 -7.72
CA PRO A 61 -40.00 -18.70 -8.33
C PRO A 61 -39.00 -18.92 -7.19
N THR A 62 -38.32 -20.06 -7.22
CA THR A 62 -37.26 -20.36 -6.25
C THR A 62 -36.31 -19.16 -6.22
N PRO A 63 -35.91 -18.67 -5.03
CA PRO A 63 -35.01 -17.53 -4.96
C PRO A 63 -33.78 -17.88 -5.80
N PRO A 64 -33.37 -17.02 -6.75
CA PRO A 64 -32.33 -17.39 -7.69
C PRO A 64 -31.07 -17.76 -6.91
N THR A 65 -30.57 -18.98 -7.16
CA THR A 65 -29.33 -19.49 -6.57
C THR A 65 -28.20 -18.50 -6.82
N LEU A 66 -27.19 -18.43 -5.93
CA LEU A 66 -26.06 -17.52 -6.09
C LEU A 66 -25.40 -17.63 -7.48
N LEU A 67 -25.34 -18.85 -8.03
CA LEU A 67 -24.81 -19.11 -9.37
C LEU A 67 -25.65 -18.44 -10.47
N SER A 68 -26.98 -18.47 -10.38
CA SER A 68 -27.87 -17.79 -11.34
C SER A 68 -27.83 -16.27 -11.22
N ARG A 69 -27.62 -15.72 -10.01
CA ARG A 69 -27.40 -14.28 -9.79
C ARG A 69 -26.05 -13.84 -10.36
N LEU A 70 -24.99 -14.61 -10.08
CA LEU A 70 -23.66 -14.41 -10.66
C LEU A 70 -23.72 -14.45 -12.17
N TRP A 71 -24.36 -15.47 -12.77
CA TRP A 71 -24.50 -15.55 -14.21
C TRP A 71 -25.29 -14.37 -14.78
N ARG A 72 -26.35 -13.89 -14.13
CA ARG A 72 -27.13 -12.72 -14.57
C ARG A 72 -26.32 -11.42 -14.54
N VAL A 73 -25.56 -11.20 -13.46
CA VAL A 73 -24.70 -10.02 -13.30
C VAL A 73 -23.51 -10.06 -14.26
N LEU A 74 -22.84 -11.22 -14.39
CA LEU A 74 -21.73 -11.43 -15.31
C LEU A 74 -22.18 -11.39 -16.78
N SER A 75 -23.40 -11.84 -17.06
CA SER A 75 -24.06 -11.73 -18.37
C SER A 75 -24.50 -10.30 -18.71
N LEU A 76 -24.31 -9.32 -17.80
CA LEU A 76 -24.61 -7.91 -18.02
C LEU A 76 -26.05 -7.65 -18.52
N ARG A 77 -27.03 -8.47 -18.11
CA ARG A 77 -28.40 -8.32 -18.62
C ARG A 77 -29.09 -7.05 -18.13
N ASP A 78 -28.73 -6.58 -16.94
CA ASP A 78 -29.34 -5.41 -16.31
C ASP A 78 -28.66 -4.12 -16.81
N TYR A 79 -29.46 -3.22 -17.40
CA TYR A 79 -28.98 -1.95 -17.95
C TYR A 79 -28.24 -1.11 -16.91
N ASN A 80 -28.80 -0.96 -15.71
CA ASN A 80 -28.20 -0.17 -14.64
C ASN A 80 -26.80 -0.71 -14.27
N THR A 81 -26.69 -2.03 -14.05
CA THR A 81 -25.41 -2.69 -13.73
C THR A 81 -24.35 -2.44 -14.81
N ARG A 82 -24.71 -2.46 -16.10
CA ARG A 82 -23.79 -2.15 -17.20
C ARG A 82 -23.28 -0.72 -17.16
N VAL A 83 -24.18 0.24 -16.98
CA VAL A 83 -23.86 1.67 -16.97
C VAL A 83 -22.96 1.99 -15.79
N VAL A 84 -23.31 1.51 -14.59
CA VAL A 84 -22.50 1.70 -13.38
C VAL A 84 -21.13 1.07 -13.54
N LEU A 85 -21.06 -0.19 -14.00
CA LEU A 85 -19.80 -0.90 -14.17
C LEU A 85 -18.86 -0.19 -15.14
N LEU A 86 -19.37 0.27 -16.29
CA LEU A 86 -18.57 1.00 -17.27
C LEU A 86 -18.09 2.34 -16.69
N GLY A 87 -18.99 3.11 -16.08
CA GLY A 87 -18.67 4.41 -15.49
C GLY A 87 -17.61 4.32 -14.39
N THR A 88 -17.80 3.41 -13.42
CA THR A 88 -16.86 3.24 -12.30
C THR A 88 -15.53 2.65 -12.76
N THR A 89 -15.52 1.74 -13.75
CA THR A 89 -14.27 1.16 -14.27
C THR A 89 -13.44 2.21 -15.01
N ILE A 90 -14.05 3.02 -15.89
CA ILE A 90 -13.36 4.11 -16.59
C ILE A 90 -12.76 5.10 -15.59
N LEU A 91 -13.55 5.48 -14.60
CA LEU A 91 -13.12 6.38 -13.53
C LEU A 91 -11.99 5.78 -12.69
N GLY A 92 -12.10 4.50 -12.31
CA GLY A 92 -11.07 3.79 -11.55
C GLY A 92 -9.74 3.67 -12.29
N ILE A 93 -9.78 3.39 -13.60
CA ILE A 93 -8.57 3.37 -14.45
C ILE A 93 -7.93 4.75 -14.50
N THR A 94 -8.73 5.78 -14.75
CA THR A 94 -8.26 7.16 -14.89
C THR A 94 -7.69 7.70 -13.58
N ALA A 95 -8.40 7.51 -12.48
CA ALA A 95 -7.96 7.90 -11.14
C ALA A 95 -6.69 7.15 -10.72
N GLY A 96 -6.56 5.86 -11.02
CA GLY A 96 -5.34 5.09 -10.76
C GLY A 96 -4.13 5.59 -11.55
N ILE A 97 -4.32 5.95 -12.82
CA ILE A 97 -3.24 6.47 -13.68
C ILE A 97 -2.78 7.85 -13.20
N VAL A 98 -3.71 8.80 -13.03
CA VAL A 98 -3.37 10.17 -12.59
C VAL A 98 -2.86 10.17 -11.15
N GLY A 99 -3.46 9.35 -10.29
CA GLY A 99 -3.07 9.17 -8.89
C GLY A 99 -1.64 8.67 -8.71
N THR A 100 -1.07 7.97 -9.71
CA THR A 100 0.34 7.53 -9.68
C THR A 100 1.31 8.70 -9.51
N PHE A 101 1.10 9.79 -10.24
CA PHE A 101 1.95 10.97 -10.15
C PHE A 101 1.72 11.75 -8.85
N MET A 102 0.48 11.82 -8.37
CA MET A 102 0.17 12.41 -7.06
C MET A 102 0.85 11.67 -5.91
N LEU A 103 0.83 10.34 -5.94
CA LEU A 103 1.51 9.53 -4.94
C LEU A 103 3.02 9.77 -4.94
N LEU A 104 3.65 9.75 -6.12
CA LEU A 104 5.10 9.95 -6.25
C LEU A 104 5.53 11.35 -5.82
N ARG A 105 4.68 12.35 -6.06
CA ARG A 105 4.91 13.73 -5.64
C ARG A 105 4.55 14.02 -4.18
N LYS A 106 4.21 12.98 -3.40
CA LYS A 106 3.81 13.08 -1.98
C LYS A 106 2.62 14.02 -1.76
N ARG A 107 1.74 14.13 -2.76
CA ARG A 107 0.54 14.99 -2.77
C ARG A 107 -0.75 14.15 -2.88
N ALA A 108 -0.72 12.93 -2.35
CA ALA A 108 -1.83 11.98 -2.42
C ALA A 108 -3.14 12.54 -1.84
N LEU A 109 -3.08 13.41 -0.83
CA LEU A 109 -4.23 14.04 -0.19
C LEU A 109 -4.79 15.26 -0.93
N VAL A 110 -4.18 15.70 -2.03
CA VAL A 110 -4.70 16.84 -2.82
C VAL A 110 -6.10 16.56 -3.36
N GLY A 111 -6.39 15.31 -3.75
CA GLY A 111 -7.75 14.93 -4.16
C GLY A 111 -8.80 15.15 -3.07
N ASP A 112 -8.44 14.95 -1.81
CA ASP A 112 -9.33 15.18 -0.67
C ASP A 112 -9.56 16.67 -0.40
N VAL A 113 -8.48 17.46 -0.47
CA VAL A 113 -8.55 18.93 -0.37
C VAL A 113 -9.44 19.51 -1.46
N VAL A 114 -9.24 19.10 -2.72
CA VAL A 114 -10.06 19.53 -3.85
C VAL A 114 -11.52 19.16 -3.63
N GLY A 115 -11.75 17.95 -3.12
CA GLY A 115 -13.07 17.44 -2.80
C GLY A 115 -13.87 18.34 -1.87
N HIS A 116 -13.28 18.68 -0.73
CA HIS A 116 -13.91 19.55 0.27
C HIS A 116 -13.92 21.02 -0.17
N SER A 117 -12.98 21.42 -1.02
CA SER A 117 -12.96 22.75 -1.63
C SER A 117 -14.07 22.93 -2.66
N ALA A 118 -14.49 21.88 -3.35
CA ALA A 118 -15.60 21.95 -4.30
C ALA A 118 -16.96 22.28 -3.63
N LEU A 119 -17.14 21.90 -2.35
CA LEU A 119 -18.42 22.06 -1.63
C LEU A 119 -18.90 23.51 -1.53
N PRO A 120 -18.12 24.47 -1.00
CA PRO A 120 -18.52 25.87 -1.03
C PRO A 120 -18.74 26.38 -2.45
N GLY A 121 -18.01 25.88 -3.44
CA GLY A 121 -18.19 26.24 -4.85
C GLY A 121 -19.56 25.86 -5.41
N ILE A 122 -20.03 24.64 -5.11
CA ILE A 122 -21.37 24.17 -5.50
C ILE A 122 -22.44 25.02 -4.80
N ALA A 123 -22.28 25.29 -3.50
CA ALA A 123 -23.24 26.08 -2.75
C ALA A 123 -23.32 27.53 -3.25
N ILE A 124 -22.18 28.17 -3.54
CA ILE A 124 -22.13 29.52 -4.10
C ILE A 124 -22.73 29.54 -5.50
N ALA A 125 -22.38 28.57 -6.36
CA ALA A 125 -22.95 28.50 -7.71
C ALA A 125 -24.48 28.35 -7.67
N PHE A 126 -25.00 27.53 -6.76
CA PHE A 126 -26.44 27.41 -6.53
C PHE A 126 -27.06 28.77 -6.12
N LEU A 127 -26.50 29.43 -5.10
CA LEU A 127 -27.02 30.71 -4.61
C LEU A 127 -26.96 31.82 -5.66
N VAL A 128 -25.88 31.88 -6.43
CA VAL A 128 -25.72 32.86 -7.52
C VAL A 128 -26.74 32.61 -8.62
N MET A 129 -26.87 31.36 -9.10
CA MET A 129 -27.85 31.05 -10.16
C MET A 129 -29.28 31.28 -9.71
N GLU A 130 -29.63 30.89 -8.48
CA GLU A 130 -30.97 31.12 -7.92
C GLU A 130 -31.25 32.62 -7.73
N GLY A 131 -30.22 33.41 -7.39
CA GLY A 131 -30.32 34.87 -7.25
C GLY A 131 -30.45 35.62 -8.59
N LEU A 132 -29.81 35.13 -9.67
CA LEU A 132 -29.91 35.74 -11.00
C LEU A 132 -31.20 35.35 -11.74
N SER A 133 -31.65 34.11 -11.59
CA SER A 133 -32.87 33.59 -12.25
C SER A 133 -33.49 32.48 -11.41
N PRO A 134 -34.54 32.81 -10.62
CA PRO A 134 -35.21 31.85 -9.75
C PRO A 134 -35.63 30.59 -10.51
N GLY A 135 -35.26 29.42 -10.01
CA GLY A 135 -35.49 28.11 -10.65
C GLY A 135 -34.34 27.57 -11.51
N THR A 136 -33.29 28.36 -11.78
CA THR A 136 -32.11 27.93 -12.58
C THR A 136 -31.01 27.32 -11.71
N GLY A 137 -31.11 27.37 -10.37
CA GLY A 137 -30.09 26.88 -9.45
C GLY A 137 -29.69 25.40 -9.62
N LYS A 138 -30.49 24.61 -10.33
CA LYS A 138 -30.27 23.17 -10.58
C LYS A 138 -29.51 22.86 -11.87
N TRP A 139 -29.04 23.87 -12.60
CA TRP A 139 -28.31 23.66 -13.85
C TRP A 139 -26.96 23.00 -13.57
N LEU A 140 -26.86 21.70 -13.94
CA LEU A 140 -25.74 20.85 -13.59
C LEU A 140 -24.37 21.40 -14.06
N PRO A 141 -24.21 21.90 -15.29
CA PRO A 141 -22.94 22.49 -15.73
C PRO A 141 -22.52 23.71 -14.88
N GLY A 142 -23.48 24.51 -14.41
CA GLY A 142 -23.19 25.65 -13.55
C GLY A 142 -22.68 25.25 -12.16
N LEU A 143 -23.27 24.20 -11.57
CA LEU A 143 -22.79 23.64 -10.30
C LEU A 143 -21.39 23.03 -10.44
N LEU A 144 -21.13 22.30 -11.53
CA LEU A 144 -19.82 21.74 -11.84
C LEU A 144 -18.77 22.82 -12.08
N ALA A 145 -19.14 23.92 -12.74
CA ALA A 145 -18.24 25.06 -12.90
C ALA A 145 -17.87 25.70 -11.55
N GLY A 146 -18.84 25.86 -10.65
CA GLY A 146 -18.60 26.33 -9.29
C GLY A 146 -17.67 25.39 -8.50
N ALA A 147 -17.94 24.08 -8.56
CA ALA A 147 -17.09 23.04 -7.98
C ALA A 147 -15.65 23.11 -8.51
N PHE A 148 -15.49 23.33 -9.83
CA PHE A 148 -14.19 23.44 -10.48
C PHE A 148 -13.41 24.67 -10.07
N VAL A 149 -14.04 25.84 -10.09
CA VAL A 149 -13.38 27.10 -9.68
C VAL A 149 -12.89 27.00 -8.25
N PHE A 150 -13.73 26.52 -7.32
CA PHE A 150 -13.33 26.40 -5.92
C PHE A 150 -12.39 25.20 -5.66
N GLY A 151 -12.51 24.12 -6.41
CA GLY A 151 -11.56 23.00 -6.36
C GLY A 151 -10.15 23.42 -6.76
N VAL A 152 -10.02 24.18 -7.86
CA VAL A 152 -8.76 24.81 -8.27
C VAL A 152 -8.29 25.81 -7.22
N ALA A 153 -9.19 26.65 -6.68
CA ALA A 153 -8.83 27.62 -5.64
C ALA A 153 -8.26 26.93 -4.38
N GLY A 154 -8.84 25.80 -3.97
CA GLY A 154 -8.32 24.98 -2.87
C GLY A 154 -6.92 24.43 -3.17
N ALA A 155 -6.72 23.84 -4.35
CA ALA A 155 -5.41 23.31 -4.73
C ALA A 155 -4.34 24.41 -4.85
N VAL A 156 -4.68 25.56 -5.44
CA VAL A 156 -3.80 26.73 -5.51
C VAL A 156 -3.50 27.29 -4.13
N SER A 157 -4.47 27.29 -3.21
CA SER A 157 -4.25 27.73 -1.82
C SER A 157 -3.18 26.88 -1.15
N VAL A 158 -3.23 25.55 -1.32
CA VAL A 158 -2.17 24.65 -0.81
C VAL A 158 -0.81 25.03 -1.43
N MET A 159 -0.74 25.21 -2.75
CA MET A 159 0.51 25.59 -3.42
C MET A 159 1.08 26.93 -2.91
N LEU A 160 0.22 27.92 -2.68
CA LEU A 160 0.63 29.24 -2.19
C LEU A 160 1.13 29.17 -0.75
N ILE A 161 0.45 28.42 0.12
CA ILE A 161 0.87 28.20 1.51
C ILE A 161 2.23 27.51 1.51
N GLU A 162 2.41 26.43 0.73
CA GLU A 162 3.70 25.74 0.62
C GLU A 162 4.82 26.62 0.10
N LYS A 163 4.53 27.50 -0.88
CA LYS A 163 5.54 28.36 -1.51
C LYS A 163 5.97 29.52 -0.61
N TYR A 164 5.03 30.16 0.09
CA TYR A 164 5.28 31.38 0.85
C TYR A 164 5.43 31.18 2.36
N SER A 165 5.24 29.96 2.86
CA SER A 165 5.37 29.65 4.29
C SER A 165 6.34 28.49 4.54
N ARG A 166 6.77 28.32 5.80
CA ARG A 166 7.59 27.17 6.25
C ARG A 166 6.74 26.01 6.78
N ILE A 167 5.47 25.95 6.38
CA ILE A 167 4.51 24.96 6.87
C ILE A 167 4.69 23.66 6.07
N LYS A 168 4.65 22.51 6.75
CA LYS A 168 4.73 21.20 6.10
C LYS A 168 3.55 21.01 5.13
N PRO A 169 3.76 20.38 3.96
CA PRO A 169 2.70 20.12 2.97
C PRO A 169 1.42 19.52 3.58
N ASP A 170 1.56 18.51 4.44
CA ASP A 170 0.42 17.85 5.10
C ASP A 170 -0.40 18.81 5.97
N ALA A 171 0.25 19.75 6.65
CA ALA A 171 -0.42 20.77 7.45
C ALA A 171 -1.09 21.82 6.56
N ALA A 172 -0.47 22.22 5.45
CA ALA A 172 -1.07 23.14 4.47
C ALA A 172 -2.35 22.52 3.86
N MET A 173 -2.30 21.24 3.50
CA MET A 173 -3.45 20.48 3.01
C MET A 173 -4.57 20.41 4.07
N ALA A 174 -4.24 20.03 5.31
CA ALA A 174 -5.23 19.91 6.38
C ALA A 174 -5.91 21.24 6.76
N MET A 175 -5.15 22.35 6.82
CA MET A 175 -5.72 23.68 7.06
C MET A 175 -6.68 24.10 5.94
N THR A 176 -6.24 23.91 4.69
CA THR A 176 -7.06 24.26 3.52
C THR A 176 -8.35 23.44 3.52
N LEU A 177 -8.24 22.12 3.68
CA LEU A 177 -9.36 21.20 3.85
C LEU A 177 -10.37 21.71 4.90
N SER A 178 -9.89 22.04 6.10
CA SER A 178 -10.72 22.46 7.23
C SER A 178 -11.48 23.77 6.95
N VAL A 179 -10.79 24.76 6.37
CA VAL A 179 -11.37 26.07 6.06
C VAL A 179 -12.46 25.96 5.00
N PHE A 180 -12.16 25.27 3.89
CA PHE A 180 -13.12 25.11 2.80
C PHE A 180 -14.31 24.23 3.20
N TYR A 181 -14.08 23.16 3.97
CA TYR A 181 -15.16 22.35 4.51
C TYR A 181 -16.07 23.16 5.44
N GLY A 182 -15.49 23.92 6.38
CA GLY A 182 -16.26 24.78 7.29
C GLY A 182 -17.08 25.84 6.55
N LEU A 183 -16.47 26.48 5.54
CA LEU A 183 -17.17 27.41 4.66
C LEU A 183 -18.31 26.74 3.88
N GLY A 184 -18.05 25.55 3.31
CA GLY A 184 -19.04 24.76 2.61
C GLY A 184 -20.22 24.39 3.51
N ALA A 185 -19.96 23.84 4.69
CA ALA A 185 -21.00 23.48 5.66
C ALA A 185 -21.86 24.68 6.08
N ALA A 186 -21.23 25.85 6.30
CA ALA A 186 -21.95 27.09 6.61
C ALA A 186 -22.85 27.53 5.45
N LEU A 187 -22.32 27.55 4.22
CA LEU A 187 -23.08 27.91 3.02
C LEU A 187 -24.23 26.94 2.73
N PHE A 188 -24.01 25.64 2.92
CA PHE A 188 -25.07 24.64 2.78
C PHE A 188 -26.22 24.86 3.77
N THR A 189 -25.90 25.29 5.00
CA THR A 189 -26.93 25.66 5.99
C THR A 189 -27.76 26.86 5.52
N VAL A 190 -27.15 27.81 4.80
CA VAL A 190 -27.87 28.92 4.17
C VAL A 190 -28.74 28.43 3.01
N VAL A 191 -28.18 27.60 2.12
CA VAL A 191 -28.90 27.04 0.97
C VAL A 191 -30.16 26.28 1.41
N GLN A 192 -30.09 25.50 2.49
CA GLN A 192 -31.23 24.74 3.01
C GLN A 192 -32.40 25.63 3.48
N LYS A 193 -32.15 26.89 3.82
CA LYS A 193 -33.18 27.87 4.25
C LYS A 193 -33.85 28.58 3.08
N VAL A 194 -33.29 28.51 1.87
CA VAL A 194 -33.85 29.12 0.67
C VAL A 194 -35.00 28.24 0.13
N PRO A 195 -36.14 28.82 -0.31
CA PRO A 195 -37.22 28.04 -0.94
C PRO A 195 -36.69 27.20 -2.10
N GLY A 196 -36.91 25.88 -2.06
CA GLY A 196 -36.38 24.94 -3.07
C GLY A 196 -34.96 24.42 -2.83
N GLY A 197 -34.23 24.95 -1.84
CA GLY A 197 -32.86 24.53 -1.50
C GLY A 197 -32.77 23.12 -0.92
N ASN A 198 -33.74 22.71 -0.09
CA ASN A 198 -33.80 21.34 0.44
C ASN A 198 -34.10 20.29 -0.67
N ALA A 199 -34.75 20.72 -1.76
CA ALA A 199 -35.08 19.89 -2.92
C ALA A 199 -33.97 19.86 -3.99
N ALA A 200 -32.84 20.55 -3.78
CA ALA A 200 -31.72 20.54 -4.72
C ALA A 200 -30.89 19.25 -4.65
N GLY A 201 -31.13 18.37 -3.67
CA GLY A 201 -30.45 17.06 -3.58
C GLY A 201 -28.94 17.17 -3.35
N LEU A 202 -28.47 18.31 -2.83
CA LEU A 202 -27.05 18.62 -2.65
C LEU A 202 -26.37 17.70 -1.62
N LYS A 203 -27.11 17.18 -0.62
CA LYS A 203 -26.60 16.12 0.27
C LYS A 203 -26.26 14.84 -0.49
N THR A 204 -27.11 14.46 -1.45
CA THR A 204 -26.88 13.27 -2.29
C THR A 204 -25.72 13.47 -3.28
N TYR A 205 -25.35 14.73 -3.57
CA TYR A 205 -24.19 15.05 -4.40
C TYR A 205 -22.86 14.67 -3.70
N LEU A 206 -22.81 14.79 -2.37
CA LEU A 206 -21.65 14.45 -1.54
C LEU A 206 -21.44 12.93 -1.41
N SER A 207 -22.53 12.22 -1.12
CA SER A 207 -22.52 10.76 -0.94
C SER A 207 -22.45 10.00 -2.27
N GLY A 208 -22.60 10.70 -3.40
CA GLY A 208 -22.63 10.12 -4.73
C GLY A 208 -23.96 9.44 -5.06
N LYS A 209 -24.24 9.32 -6.35
CA LYS A 209 -25.43 8.69 -6.92
C LYS A 209 -25.08 7.46 -7.76
N THR A 210 -24.17 6.63 -7.23
CA THR A 210 -23.56 5.53 -8.00
C THR A 210 -24.61 4.59 -8.59
N ALA A 211 -25.65 4.26 -7.83
CA ALA A 211 -26.69 3.32 -8.26
C ALA A 211 -27.69 3.91 -9.28
N SER A 212 -27.60 5.21 -9.57
CA SER A 212 -28.49 5.91 -10.53
C SER A 212 -27.70 6.61 -11.64
N LEU A 213 -26.52 6.12 -11.97
CA LEU A 213 -25.76 6.55 -13.15
C LEU A 213 -26.57 6.29 -14.43
N ILE A 214 -26.60 7.26 -15.33
CA ILE A 214 -27.22 7.15 -16.66
C ILE A 214 -26.15 7.06 -17.76
N THR A 215 -26.57 6.68 -18.98
CA THR A 215 -25.62 6.54 -20.10
C THR A 215 -24.91 7.85 -20.47
N ASP A 216 -25.58 8.99 -20.29
CA ASP A 216 -24.98 10.30 -20.55
C ASP A 216 -23.80 10.59 -19.60
N ASP A 217 -23.90 10.16 -18.34
CA ASP A 217 -22.79 10.28 -17.37
C ASP A 217 -21.59 9.44 -17.82
N VAL A 218 -21.83 8.23 -18.34
CA VAL A 218 -20.76 7.36 -18.84
C VAL A 218 -20.08 7.94 -20.07
N TRP A 219 -20.83 8.58 -20.98
CA TRP A 219 -20.24 9.28 -22.12
C TRP A 219 -19.40 10.47 -21.68
N LEU A 220 -19.90 11.29 -20.74
CA LEU A 220 -19.13 12.37 -20.15
C LEU A 220 -17.82 11.85 -19.55
N PHE A 221 -17.89 10.74 -18.81
CA PHE A 221 -16.73 10.11 -18.19
C PHE A 221 -15.75 9.58 -19.23
N ALA A 222 -16.24 8.93 -20.29
CA ALA A 222 -15.41 8.40 -21.35
C ALA A 222 -14.66 9.53 -22.09
N VAL A 223 -15.34 10.63 -22.40
CA VAL A 223 -14.72 11.79 -23.07
C VAL A 223 -13.66 12.41 -22.17
N VAL A 224 -13.98 12.71 -20.92
CA VAL A 224 -13.03 13.39 -20.03
C VAL A 224 -11.88 12.47 -19.61
N ALA A 225 -12.15 11.20 -19.33
CA ALA A 225 -11.11 10.19 -19.13
C ALA A 225 -10.20 10.09 -20.36
N GLY A 226 -10.77 10.08 -21.56
CA GLY A 226 -10.01 10.07 -22.82
C GLY A 226 -9.06 11.26 -22.92
N VAL A 227 -9.54 12.48 -22.63
CA VAL A 227 -8.70 13.69 -22.62
C VAL A 227 -7.62 13.60 -21.55
N VAL A 228 -7.98 13.28 -20.30
CA VAL A 228 -7.04 13.20 -19.17
C VAL A 228 -5.96 12.14 -19.42
N LEU A 229 -6.34 10.95 -19.87
CA LEU A 229 -5.41 9.88 -20.18
C LEU A 229 -4.51 10.25 -21.35
N THR A 230 -5.04 10.89 -22.40
CA THR A 230 -4.24 11.33 -23.54
C THR A 230 -3.20 12.35 -23.10
N VAL A 231 -3.59 13.38 -22.35
CA VAL A 231 -2.66 14.39 -21.82
C VAL A 231 -1.61 13.74 -20.92
N THR A 232 -2.01 12.83 -20.03
CA THR A 232 -1.11 12.13 -19.12
C THR A 232 -0.10 11.25 -19.87
N MET A 233 -0.54 10.57 -20.94
CA MET A 233 0.33 9.71 -21.74
C MET A 233 1.28 10.51 -22.63
N LEU A 234 0.82 11.61 -23.21
CA LEU A 234 1.66 12.52 -24.01
C LEU A 234 2.75 13.16 -23.14
N LEU A 235 2.39 13.60 -21.94
CA LEU A 235 3.29 14.26 -21.00
C LEU A 235 3.97 13.30 -20.01
N MET A 236 3.98 12.01 -20.33
CA MET A 236 4.51 10.99 -19.44
C MET A 236 5.98 11.25 -19.10
N LYS A 237 6.78 11.74 -20.05
CA LYS A 237 8.21 12.01 -19.84
C LYS A 237 8.42 13.22 -18.93
N GLU A 238 7.65 14.27 -19.17
CA GLU A 238 7.69 15.55 -18.46
C GLU A 238 7.21 15.38 -17.02
N LEU A 239 6.10 14.66 -16.82
CA LEU A 239 5.58 14.32 -15.49
C LEU A 239 6.53 13.37 -14.73
N THR A 240 7.29 12.53 -15.44
CA THR A 240 8.31 11.67 -14.81
C THR A 240 9.39 12.52 -14.16
N ILE A 241 10.04 13.41 -14.92
CA ILE A 241 11.13 14.24 -14.42
C ILE A 241 10.62 15.12 -13.26
N LEU A 242 9.42 15.71 -13.42
CA LEU A 242 8.76 16.50 -12.38
C LEU A 242 8.55 15.74 -11.05
N CYS A 243 8.25 14.44 -11.10
CA CYS A 243 7.98 13.65 -9.89
C CYS A 243 9.26 13.19 -9.17
N PHE A 244 10.36 12.97 -9.90
CA PHE A 244 11.61 12.48 -9.30
C PHE A 244 12.52 13.62 -8.86
N ASP A 245 12.68 14.65 -9.69
CA ASP A 245 13.52 15.80 -9.38
C ASP A 245 13.02 17.07 -10.10
N GLY A 246 12.29 17.89 -9.36
CA GLY A 246 11.78 19.17 -9.86
C GLY A 246 12.86 20.26 -9.99
N GLU A 247 13.94 20.19 -9.23
CA GLU A 247 15.03 21.18 -9.31
C GLU A 247 15.89 20.89 -10.54
N PHE A 248 16.19 19.62 -10.79
CA PHE A 248 16.82 19.17 -12.03
C PHE A 248 15.95 19.53 -13.25
N ALA A 249 14.63 19.30 -13.19
CA ALA A 249 13.73 19.70 -14.27
C ALA A 249 13.81 21.21 -14.57
N ALA A 250 13.86 22.06 -13.53
CA ALA A 250 13.98 23.50 -13.68
C ALA A 250 15.33 23.91 -14.28
N ALA A 251 16.43 23.26 -13.86
CA ALA A 251 17.76 23.51 -14.40
C ALA A 251 17.89 23.08 -15.86
N ASP A 252 17.21 21.99 -16.25
CA ASP A 252 17.12 21.50 -17.63
C ASP A 252 16.18 22.35 -18.51
N GLY A 253 15.55 23.39 -17.95
CA GLY A 253 14.75 24.38 -18.69
C GLY A 253 13.25 24.05 -18.77
N TRP A 254 12.76 23.03 -18.07
CA TRP A 254 11.34 22.69 -18.07
C TRP A 254 10.51 23.69 -17.26
N PRO A 255 9.29 24.04 -17.71
CA PRO A 255 8.39 24.93 -16.99
C PRO A 255 7.68 24.20 -15.83
N VAL A 256 8.42 23.91 -14.76
CA VAL A 256 7.99 23.13 -13.58
C VAL A 256 6.65 23.63 -13.00
N PHE A 257 6.47 24.95 -12.89
CA PHE A 257 5.23 25.53 -12.37
C PHE A 257 4.01 25.13 -13.21
N TRP A 258 4.11 25.25 -14.54
CA TRP A 258 3.01 24.94 -15.45
C TRP A 258 2.72 23.43 -15.50
N LEU A 259 3.76 22.60 -15.46
CA LEU A 259 3.60 21.14 -15.40
C LEU A 259 2.92 20.70 -14.09
N ASP A 260 3.28 21.32 -12.95
CA ASP A 260 2.62 21.06 -11.68
C ASP A 260 1.16 21.52 -11.67
N THR A 261 0.89 22.74 -12.14
CA THR A 261 -0.48 23.25 -12.28
C THR A 261 -1.32 22.38 -13.20
N LEU A 262 -0.75 21.88 -14.29
CA LEU A 262 -1.43 20.96 -15.19
C LEU A 262 -1.76 19.64 -14.51
N LEU A 263 -0.79 19.04 -13.81
CA LEU A 263 -1.01 17.79 -13.07
C LEU A 263 -2.13 17.93 -12.03
N ILE A 264 -2.11 19.03 -11.27
CA ILE A 264 -3.18 19.37 -10.32
C ILE A 264 -4.50 19.59 -11.05
N GLY A 265 -4.51 20.27 -12.19
CA GLY A 265 -5.70 20.46 -13.01
C GLY A 265 -6.32 19.14 -13.49
N LEU A 266 -5.50 18.16 -13.88
CA LEU A 266 -5.95 16.82 -14.24
C LEU A 266 -6.60 16.11 -13.03
N VAL A 267 -5.96 16.18 -11.87
CA VAL A 267 -6.50 15.62 -10.62
C VAL A 267 -7.83 16.28 -10.27
N VAL A 268 -7.90 17.61 -10.30
CA VAL A 268 -9.13 18.37 -10.02
C VAL A 268 -10.26 17.95 -10.95
N THR A 269 -9.95 17.82 -12.24
CA THR A 269 -10.93 17.39 -13.26
C THR A 269 -11.47 15.99 -12.95
N VAL A 270 -10.60 15.02 -12.67
CA VAL A 270 -11.01 13.66 -12.31
C VAL A 270 -11.80 13.64 -11.00
N THR A 271 -11.37 14.40 -10.00
CA THR A 271 -12.01 14.46 -8.68
C THR A 271 -13.44 14.99 -8.78
N ILE A 272 -13.67 16.09 -9.50
CA ILE A 272 -14.98 16.73 -9.57
C ILE A 272 -15.99 15.88 -10.34
N ILE A 273 -15.57 15.35 -11.50
CA ILE A 273 -16.41 14.50 -12.32
C ILE A 273 -16.76 13.22 -11.58
N GLY A 274 -15.79 12.65 -10.86
CA GLY A 274 -16.03 11.45 -10.08
C GLY A 274 -16.90 11.66 -8.86
N MET A 275 -16.77 12.82 -8.20
CA MET A 275 -17.47 13.12 -6.95
C MET A 275 -18.98 13.06 -7.13
N GLN A 276 -19.48 13.65 -8.22
CA GLN A 276 -20.92 13.64 -8.51
C GLN A 276 -21.50 12.23 -8.61
N SER A 277 -20.79 11.32 -9.25
CA SER A 277 -21.35 10.00 -9.53
C SER A 277 -21.08 9.02 -8.41
N VAL A 278 -19.83 8.90 -7.95
CA VAL A 278 -19.45 7.83 -7.02
C VAL A 278 -19.20 8.29 -5.60
N GLY A 279 -19.25 9.60 -5.37
CA GLY A 279 -19.06 10.21 -4.06
C GLY A 279 -17.60 10.55 -3.80
N LEU A 280 -17.40 11.55 -2.95
CA LEU A 280 -16.07 12.10 -2.66
C LEU A 280 -15.09 11.04 -2.14
N ILE A 281 -15.53 10.25 -1.16
CA ILE A 281 -14.69 9.26 -0.47
C ILE A 281 -14.16 8.22 -1.46
N LEU A 282 -15.01 7.73 -2.37
CA LEU A 282 -14.56 6.73 -3.34
C LEU A 282 -13.49 7.29 -4.27
N VAL A 283 -13.69 8.50 -4.77
CA VAL A 283 -12.76 9.09 -5.75
C VAL A 283 -11.39 9.31 -5.14
N VAL A 284 -11.33 9.78 -3.90
CA VAL A 284 -10.07 9.91 -3.16
C VAL A 284 -9.44 8.53 -2.97
N ALA A 285 -10.22 7.52 -2.58
CA ALA A 285 -9.71 6.17 -2.41
C ALA A 285 -9.17 5.56 -3.71
N THR A 286 -9.84 5.72 -4.85
CA THR A 286 -9.38 5.22 -6.16
C THR A 286 -8.20 5.99 -6.72
N LEU A 287 -7.97 7.22 -6.24
CA LEU A 287 -6.80 8.03 -6.60
C LEU A 287 -5.56 7.66 -5.77
N ILE A 288 -5.71 7.05 -4.59
CA ILE A 288 -4.60 6.73 -3.68
C ILE A 288 -4.29 5.23 -3.62
N ILE A 289 -5.31 4.39 -3.43
CA ILE A 289 -5.14 2.95 -3.14
C ILE A 289 -4.52 2.19 -4.32
N PRO A 290 -4.98 2.34 -5.58
CA PRO A 290 -4.40 1.61 -6.70
C PRO A 290 -2.94 1.99 -7.00
N PRO A 291 -2.55 3.27 -7.02
CA PRO A 291 -1.14 3.67 -7.08
C PRO A 291 -0.28 3.08 -5.97
N ALA A 292 -0.77 3.12 -4.74
CA ALA A 292 -0.05 2.59 -3.60
C ALA A 292 0.12 1.07 -3.71
N SER A 293 -0.90 0.37 -4.22
CA SER A 293 -0.86 -1.06 -4.50
C SER A 293 0.18 -1.39 -5.57
N ALA A 294 0.16 -0.67 -6.71
CA ALA A 294 1.08 -0.90 -7.83
C ALA A 294 2.56 -0.69 -7.42
N ARG A 295 2.84 0.22 -6.49
CA ARG A 295 4.20 0.52 -6.02
C ARG A 295 4.92 -0.68 -5.39
N PHE A 296 4.18 -1.66 -4.87
CA PHE A 296 4.77 -2.86 -4.25
C PHE A 296 5.31 -3.87 -5.28
N TRP A 297 4.85 -3.80 -6.53
CA TRP A 297 5.15 -4.77 -7.59
C TRP A 297 6.28 -4.33 -8.53
N THR A 298 6.51 -3.03 -8.68
CA THR A 298 7.47 -2.51 -9.67
C THR A 298 8.14 -1.23 -9.19
N ASP A 299 9.37 -1.02 -9.65
CA ASP A 299 10.13 0.23 -9.50
C ASP A 299 10.17 1.06 -10.79
N ASP A 300 9.64 0.52 -11.89
CA ASP A 300 9.50 1.21 -13.17
C ASP A 300 8.19 2.01 -13.20
N LEU A 301 8.28 3.31 -13.50
CA LEU A 301 7.13 4.22 -13.51
C LEU A 301 6.07 3.83 -14.56
N ARG A 302 6.46 3.45 -15.78
CA ARG A 302 5.50 3.11 -16.83
C ARG A 302 4.69 1.88 -16.42
N ARG A 303 5.37 0.88 -15.88
CA ARG A 303 4.72 -0.33 -15.34
C ARG A 303 3.85 0.00 -14.12
N MET A 304 4.29 0.94 -13.28
CA MET A 304 3.52 1.39 -12.12
C MET A 304 2.23 2.09 -12.53
N THR A 305 2.29 3.02 -13.48
CA THR A 305 1.11 3.75 -13.98
C THR A 305 0.09 2.81 -14.61
N LEU A 306 0.55 1.89 -15.45
CA LEU A 306 -0.33 0.85 -16.04
C LEU A 306 -0.90 -0.07 -14.95
N GLY A 307 -0.07 -0.52 -14.01
CA GLY A 307 -0.49 -1.36 -12.89
C GLY A 307 -1.51 -0.66 -11.99
N ALA A 308 -1.37 0.64 -11.75
CA ALA A 308 -2.30 1.44 -10.95
C ALA A 308 -3.64 1.61 -11.67
N GLY A 309 -3.63 1.90 -12.98
CA GLY A 309 -4.83 1.93 -13.80
C GLY A 309 -5.57 0.59 -13.80
N LEU A 310 -4.84 -0.52 -14.00
CA LEU A 310 -5.41 -1.86 -13.95
C LEU A 310 -5.96 -2.20 -12.56
N ALA A 311 -5.24 -1.91 -11.49
CA ALA A 311 -5.71 -2.13 -10.12
C ALA A 311 -6.95 -1.30 -9.78
N GLY A 312 -7.05 -0.05 -10.27
CA GLY A 312 -8.20 0.82 -10.09
C GLY A 312 -9.41 0.38 -10.91
N GLY A 313 -9.18 -0.09 -12.14
CA GLY A 313 -10.21 -0.75 -12.95
C GLY A 313 -10.71 -2.04 -12.33
N MET A 314 -9.81 -2.90 -11.84
CA MET A 314 -10.16 -4.17 -11.19
C MET A 314 -10.94 -3.95 -9.89
N SER A 315 -10.52 -3.01 -9.04
CA SER A 315 -11.23 -2.71 -7.79
C SER A 315 -12.66 -2.23 -8.06
N SER A 316 -12.82 -1.39 -9.09
CA SER A 316 -14.12 -0.85 -9.52
C SER A 316 -14.99 -1.91 -10.18
N PHE A 317 -14.40 -2.75 -11.03
CA PHE A 317 -15.08 -3.86 -11.71
C PHE A 317 -15.60 -4.89 -10.71
N PHE A 318 -14.72 -5.45 -9.87
CA PHE A 318 -15.11 -6.45 -8.87
C PHE A 318 -16.01 -5.85 -7.79
N GLY A 319 -15.74 -4.62 -7.34
CA GLY A 319 -16.56 -3.94 -6.35
C GLY A 319 -17.99 -3.67 -6.82
N THR A 320 -18.16 -3.25 -8.09
CA THR A 320 -19.49 -3.04 -8.68
C THR A 320 -20.25 -4.36 -8.83
N ILE A 321 -19.58 -5.42 -9.30
CA ILE A 321 -20.19 -6.75 -9.42
C ILE A 321 -20.63 -7.27 -8.04
N MET A 322 -19.79 -7.13 -7.02
CA MET A 322 -20.13 -7.54 -5.65
C MET A 322 -21.32 -6.74 -5.12
N SER A 323 -21.35 -5.41 -5.30
CA SER A 323 -22.50 -4.58 -4.91
C SER A 323 -23.79 -5.00 -5.63
N ALA A 324 -23.72 -5.42 -6.89
CA ALA A 324 -24.90 -5.91 -7.62
C ALA A 324 -25.42 -7.27 -7.09
N LEU A 325 -24.60 -8.07 -6.41
CA LEU A 325 -24.99 -9.36 -5.84
C LEU A 325 -25.64 -9.24 -4.45
N PHE A 326 -25.27 -8.22 -3.68
CA PHE A 326 -25.76 -7.96 -2.33
C PHE A 326 -26.72 -6.75 -2.33
N PRO A 327 -28.04 -6.99 -2.28
CA PRO A 327 -29.02 -5.91 -2.18
C PRO A 327 -28.74 -5.04 -0.93
N HIS A 328 -28.89 -3.72 -1.07
CA HIS A 328 -28.72 -2.70 -0.02
C HIS A 328 -27.30 -2.28 0.37
N VAL A 329 -26.25 -2.74 -0.33
CA VAL A 329 -24.88 -2.27 -0.07
C VAL A 329 -24.49 -1.14 -1.03
N ALA A 330 -24.02 -0.01 -0.50
CA ALA A 330 -23.58 1.14 -1.29
C ALA A 330 -22.39 0.77 -2.20
N ALA A 331 -22.56 0.88 -3.52
CA ALA A 331 -21.56 0.47 -4.51
C ALA A 331 -20.19 1.10 -4.29
N GLY A 332 -20.13 2.39 -3.95
CA GLY A 332 -18.87 3.08 -3.66
C GLY A 332 -18.10 2.44 -2.50
N ALA A 333 -18.78 2.10 -1.39
CA ALA A 333 -18.12 1.47 -0.24
C ALA A 333 -17.52 0.10 -0.59
N VAL A 334 -18.23 -0.71 -1.39
CA VAL A 334 -17.74 -2.03 -1.83
C VAL A 334 -16.52 -1.90 -2.74
N ILE A 335 -16.48 -0.89 -3.61
CA ILE A 335 -15.31 -0.61 -4.45
C ILE A 335 -14.10 -0.23 -3.59
N VAL A 336 -14.26 0.63 -2.58
CA VAL A 336 -13.17 0.98 -1.64
C VAL A 336 -12.66 -0.27 -0.92
N LEU A 337 -13.55 -1.10 -0.37
CA LEU A 337 -13.18 -2.33 0.34
C LEU A 337 -12.46 -3.33 -0.58
N THR A 338 -12.91 -3.45 -1.83
CA THR A 338 -12.26 -4.29 -2.83
C THR A 338 -10.86 -3.76 -3.16
N GLY A 339 -10.72 -2.44 -3.32
CA GLY A 339 -9.42 -1.78 -3.47
C GLY A 339 -8.49 -2.00 -2.28
N ALA A 340 -9.02 -1.87 -1.05
CA ALA A 340 -8.27 -2.12 0.17
C ALA A 340 -7.79 -3.59 0.27
N CYS A 341 -8.60 -4.54 -0.19
CA CYS A 341 -8.20 -5.94 -0.30
C CYS A 341 -7.05 -6.12 -1.30
N LEU A 342 -7.15 -5.52 -2.50
CA LEU A 342 -6.07 -5.54 -3.49
C LEU A 342 -4.78 -4.90 -2.97
N PHE A 343 -4.90 -3.82 -2.19
CA PHE A 343 -3.78 -3.19 -1.50
C PHE A 343 -3.15 -4.10 -0.46
N ALA A 344 -3.95 -4.76 0.39
CA ALA A 344 -3.46 -5.70 1.38
C ALA A 344 -2.70 -6.87 0.74
N VAL A 345 -3.23 -7.42 -0.37
CA VAL A 345 -2.54 -8.44 -1.16
C VAL A 345 -1.21 -7.90 -1.70
N SER A 346 -1.20 -6.68 -2.25
CA SER A 346 0.02 -6.05 -2.79
C SER A 346 1.07 -5.78 -1.71
N LEU A 347 0.64 -5.33 -0.52
CA LEU A 347 1.51 -5.08 0.63
C LEU A 347 2.19 -6.36 1.12
N LEU A 348 1.46 -7.47 1.14
CA LEU A 348 1.98 -8.75 1.62
C LEU A 348 2.88 -9.43 0.57
N PHE A 349 2.41 -9.52 -0.68
CA PHE A 349 3.01 -10.36 -1.72
C PHE A 349 3.82 -9.60 -2.77
N GLY A 350 3.92 -8.27 -2.69
CA GLY A 350 4.63 -7.47 -3.68
C GLY A 350 6.09 -7.86 -3.84
N THR A 351 6.52 -8.12 -5.07
CA THR A 351 7.85 -8.68 -5.40
C THR A 351 9.02 -7.77 -4.99
N LYS A 352 8.83 -6.45 -5.03
CA LYS A 352 9.90 -5.47 -4.77
C LYS A 352 9.89 -4.96 -3.34
N ARG A 353 8.70 -4.67 -2.79
CA ARG A 353 8.54 -4.02 -1.48
C ARG A 353 7.62 -4.78 -0.52
N GLY A 354 7.25 -6.01 -0.85
CA GLY A 354 6.33 -6.81 -0.05
C GLY A 354 6.93 -7.21 1.28
N VAL A 355 6.12 -7.10 2.33
CA VAL A 355 6.55 -7.37 3.72
C VAL A 355 6.92 -8.85 3.89
N LEU A 356 6.19 -9.77 3.27
CA LEU A 356 6.43 -11.21 3.41
C LEU A 356 7.74 -11.63 2.74
N ILE A 357 8.01 -11.09 1.55
CA ILE A 357 9.25 -11.40 0.80
C ILE A 357 10.46 -10.83 1.53
N HIS A 358 10.37 -9.60 2.02
CA HIS A 358 11.44 -9.00 2.80
C HIS A 358 11.72 -9.79 4.09
N TRP A 359 10.67 -10.17 4.81
CA TRP A 359 10.79 -11.00 6.00
C TRP A 359 11.38 -12.38 5.72
N TRP A 360 10.96 -13.02 4.62
CA TRP A 360 11.47 -14.33 4.24
C TRP A 360 12.96 -14.28 3.88
N ARG A 361 13.37 -13.28 3.07
CA ARG A 361 14.78 -13.04 2.75
C ARG A 361 15.62 -12.73 4.00
N GLN A 362 15.12 -11.87 4.89
CA GLN A 362 15.80 -11.61 6.17
C GLN A 362 15.92 -12.85 7.03
N ARG A 363 14.91 -13.73 7.04
CA ARG A 363 14.93 -14.97 7.82
C ARG A 363 15.90 -15.99 7.22
N GLN A 364 16.00 -16.07 5.90
CA GLN A 364 17.01 -16.89 5.22
C GLN A 364 18.42 -16.38 5.54
N LEU A 365 18.66 -15.08 5.36
CA LEU A 365 19.94 -14.45 5.68
C LEU A 365 20.34 -14.68 7.14
N ARG A 366 19.42 -14.47 8.10
CA ARG A 366 19.70 -14.72 9.53
C ARG A 366 20.04 -16.19 9.84
N ARG A 367 19.50 -17.15 9.08
CA ARG A 367 19.82 -18.57 9.25
C ARG A 367 21.19 -18.90 8.68
N GLU A 368 21.52 -18.34 7.52
CA GLU A 368 22.80 -18.53 6.86
C GLU A 368 23.94 -17.92 7.69
N VAL A 369 23.80 -16.65 8.09
CA VAL A 369 24.72 -15.97 9.02
C VAL A 369 24.88 -16.78 10.31
N GLY A 370 23.77 -17.14 10.96
CA GLY A 370 23.82 -17.90 12.21
C GLY A 370 24.44 -19.29 12.06
N ARG A 371 24.36 -19.92 10.88
CA ARG A 371 25.05 -21.19 10.61
C ARG A 371 26.55 -20.99 10.49
N VAL A 372 26.99 -19.95 9.79
CA VAL A 372 28.43 -19.64 9.67
C VAL A 372 28.99 -19.29 11.04
N ASP A 373 28.32 -18.42 11.80
CA ASP A 373 28.74 -18.06 13.15
C ASP A 373 28.85 -19.30 14.06
N LEU A 374 27.89 -20.23 13.97
CA LEU A 374 27.90 -21.47 14.75
C LEU A 374 29.12 -22.34 14.43
N LEU A 375 29.41 -22.52 13.13
CA LEU A 375 30.55 -23.35 12.69
C LEU A 375 31.89 -22.68 13.04
N ARG A 376 31.97 -21.35 12.95
CA ARG A 376 33.17 -20.63 13.38
C ARG A 376 33.38 -20.72 14.88
N ALA A 377 32.36 -20.46 15.69
CA ALA A 377 32.47 -20.58 17.14
C ALA A 377 32.89 -22.00 17.55
N ALA A 378 32.39 -23.03 16.84
CA ALA A 378 32.83 -24.41 17.04
C ALA A 378 34.32 -24.60 16.72
N PHE A 379 34.82 -24.01 15.62
CA PHE A 379 36.25 -24.06 15.27
C PHE A 379 37.12 -23.35 16.32
N GLU A 380 36.76 -22.11 16.69
CA GLU A 380 37.50 -21.30 17.67
C GLU A 380 37.54 -21.97 19.05
N LEU A 381 36.45 -22.59 19.50
CA LEU A 381 36.43 -23.36 20.76
C LEU A 381 37.44 -24.50 20.75
N VAL A 382 37.51 -25.26 19.64
CA VAL A 382 38.47 -26.36 19.51
C VAL A 382 39.90 -25.84 19.44
N GLU A 383 40.13 -24.76 18.69
CA GLU A 383 41.44 -24.11 18.60
C GLU A 383 41.94 -23.66 19.98
N HIS A 384 41.07 -23.04 20.77
CA HIS A 384 41.39 -22.66 22.15
C HIS A 384 41.64 -23.87 23.04
N ALA A 385 40.87 -24.95 22.90
CA ALA A 385 41.02 -26.15 23.72
C ALA A 385 42.31 -26.93 23.43
N VAL A 386 42.72 -27.02 22.16
CA VAL A 386 43.92 -27.77 21.74
C VAL A 386 45.19 -26.94 21.91
N SER A 387 45.08 -25.60 22.02
CA SER A 387 46.24 -24.69 22.03
C SER A 387 47.18 -24.89 20.83
N ALA A 388 46.65 -25.41 19.72
CA ALA A 388 47.35 -25.55 18.45
C ALA A 388 46.94 -24.42 17.51
N PRO A 389 47.84 -23.89 16.67
CA PRO A 389 47.53 -22.79 15.76
C PRO A 389 46.44 -23.14 14.73
N ILE A 390 46.32 -24.42 14.37
CA ILE A 390 45.33 -24.95 13.44
C ILE A 390 44.99 -26.37 13.91
N PRO A 391 43.77 -26.64 14.41
CA PRO A 391 43.40 -27.97 14.88
C PRO A 391 43.33 -28.96 13.70
N GLU A 392 43.71 -30.22 13.92
CA GLU A 392 43.58 -31.28 12.93
C GLU A 392 42.11 -31.73 12.76
N PHE A 393 41.81 -32.43 11.67
CA PHE A 393 40.44 -32.94 11.41
C PHE A 393 39.93 -33.88 12.52
N ASP A 394 40.82 -34.73 13.04
CA ASP A 394 40.46 -35.67 14.10
C ASP A 394 40.16 -34.93 15.41
N GLU A 395 40.87 -33.83 15.69
CA GLU A 395 40.63 -33.00 16.88
C GLU A 395 39.28 -32.26 16.79
N LEU A 396 38.96 -31.68 15.63
CA LEU A 396 37.68 -31.00 15.37
C LEU A 396 36.47 -31.94 15.50
N THR A 397 36.61 -33.18 15.07
CA THR A 397 35.52 -34.17 15.10
C THR A 397 35.42 -34.93 16.42
N ALA A 398 36.52 -35.02 17.18
CA ALA A 398 36.55 -35.65 18.51
C ALA A 398 36.05 -34.73 19.63
N HIS A 399 36.23 -33.42 19.51
CA HIS A 399 35.91 -32.45 20.56
C HIS A 399 34.40 -32.30 20.79
N GLU A 400 33.98 -32.39 22.05
CA GLU A 400 32.58 -32.20 22.44
C GLU A 400 32.27 -30.72 22.69
N LEU A 401 31.31 -30.20 21.95
CA LEU A 401 30.82 -28.83 22.07
C LEU A 401 29.59 -28.82 22.96
N SER A 402 29.66 -28.13 24.10
CA SER A 402 28.51 -27.93 24.98
C SER A 402 27.72 -26.67 24.60
N LEU A 403 26.42 -26.65 24.94
CA LEU A 403 25.58 -25.46 24.74
C LEU A 403 26.11 -24.25 25.51
N ALA A 404 26.70 -24.46 26.69
CA ALA A 404 27.21 -23.40 27.54
C ALA A 404 28.43 -22.72 26.92
N ASP A 405 29.36 -23.51 26.37
CA ASP A 405 30.58 -22.98 25.74
C ASP A 405 30.25 -22.14 24.51
N LEU A 406 29.33 -22.63 23.67
CA LEU A 406 28.86 -21.88 22.50
C LEU A 406 28.16 -20.57 22.87
N LEU A 407 27.39 -20.54 23.96
CA LEU A 407 26.76 -19.30 24.43
C LEU A 407 27.75 -18.26 24.96
N MET A 408 28.95 -18.68 25.37
CA MET A 408 29.99 -17.76 25.84
C MET A 408 30.76 -17.10 24.70
N MET A 409 30.81 -17.72 23.52
CA MET A 409 31.58 -17.20 22.37
C MET A 409 30.89 -16.02 21.68
N ARG A 410 29.56 -16.05 21.51
CA ARG A 410 28.81 -15.03 20.76
C ARG A 410 27.47 -14.69 21.41
N THR A 411 26.90 -13.53 21.07
CA THR A 411 25.68 -12.98 21.67
C THR A 411 24.39 -13.64 21.15
N TRP A 412 24.25 -14.96 21.32
CA TRP A 412 23.04 -15.70 20.98
C TRP A 412 22.07 -15.81 22.17
N ASP A 413 20.77 -15.87 21.88
CA ASP A 413 19.81 -16.41 22.84
C ASP A 413 19.78 -17.95 22.77
N ALA A 414 19.65 -18.61 23.92
CA ALA A 414 19.66 -20.07 24.03
C ALA A 414 18.67 -20.76 23.06
N ALA A 415 17.48 -20.18 22.87
CA ALA A 415 16.47 -20.73 21.97
C ALA A 415 16.84 -20.58 20.47
N SER A 416 17.53 -19.52 20.07
CA SER A 416 18.04 -19.41 18.69
C SER A 416 19.23 -20.32 18.45
N LEU A 417 20.17 -20.42 19.39
CA LEU A 417 21.31 -21.31 19.27
C LEU A 417 20.86 -22.77 19.15
N GLN A 418 19.94 -23.23 20.00
CA GLN A 418 19.37 -24.58 19.87
C GLN A 418 18.72 -24.82 18.50
N ARG A 419 18.02 -23.82 17.94
CA ARG A 419 17.43 -23.93 16.60
C ARG A 419 18.48 -24.03 15.50
N LEU A 420 19.62 -23.33 15.65
CA LEU A 420 20.75 -23.41 14.71
C LEU A 420 21.42 -24.78 14.80
N ILE A 421 21.69 -25.28 16.00
CA ILE A 421 22.27 -26.62 16.20
C ILE A 421 21.36 -27.70 15.63
N ILE A 422 20.05 -27.65 15.89
CA ILE A 422 19.10 -28.61 15.31
C ILE A 422 19.11 -28.54 13.77
N ALA A 423 19.26 -27.35 13.18
CA ALA A 423 19.39 -27.20 11.73
C ALA A 423 20.70 -27.80 11.22
N ALA A 424 21.83 -27.51 11.87
CA ALA A 424 23.15 -28.05 11.53
C ALA A 424 23.19 -29.59 11.63
N VAL A 425 22.52 -30.18 12.63
CA VAL A 425 22.39 -31.63 12.76
C VAL A 425 21.56 -32.22 11.61
N ARG A 426 20.47 -31.55 11.20
CA ARG A 426 19.66 -31.98 10.04
C ARG A 426 20.41 -31.85 8.72
N GLU A 427 21.28 -30.86 8.60
CA GLU A 427 22.16 -30.64 7.44
C GLU A 427 23.37 -31.60 7.44
N GLY A 428 23.55 -32.41 8.48
CA GLY A 428 24.64 -33.37 8.59
C GLY A 428 26.00 -32.75 8.91
N LEU A 429 26.02 -31.53 9.45
CA LEU A 429 27.24 -30.80 9.86
C LEU A 429 27.63 -31.08 11.31
N MET A 430 26.66 -31.48 12.14
CA MET A 430 26.88 -31.85 13.54
C MET A 430 26.13 -33.14 13.87
N HIS A 431 26.59 -33.86 14.90
CA HIS A 431 25.85 -35.00 15.44
C HIS A 431 25.75 -34.89 16.98
N PRO A 432 24.61 -35.27 17.57
CA PRO A 432 24.45 -35.26 19.02
C PRO A 432 25.25 -36.39 19.66
N THR A 433 25.94 -36.09 20.76
CA THR A 433 26.71 -37.07 21.55
C THR A 433 26.13 -37.25 22.95
N GLY A 434 25.47 -36.23 23.50
CA GLY A 434 24.83 -36.26 24.82
C GLY A 434 23.57 -35.39 24.91
N LYS A 435 23.14 -35.07 26.14
CA LYS A 435 21.88 -34.34 26.39
C LYS A 435 21.93 -32.88 25.95
N ASP A 436 23.11 -32.26 26.01
CA ASP A 436 23.41 -30.89 25.58
C ASP A 436 24.83 -30.79 24.99
N THR A 437 25.33 -31.87 24.38
CA THR A 437 26.65 -31.94 23.75
C THR A 437 26.56 -32.47 22.33
N TRP A 438 27.30 -31.83 21.44
CA TRP A 438 27.37 -32.14 20.01
C TRP A 438 28.82 -32.20 19.54
N ARG A 439 29.06 -32.90 18.44
CA ARG A 439 30.36 -32.95 17.78
C ARG A 439 30.19 -32.61 16.30
N LEU A 440 31.21 -31.99 15.71
CA LEU A 440 31.23 -31.76 14.26
C LEU A 440 31.31 -33.10 13.53
N THR A 441 30.59 -33.21 12.41
CA THR A 441 30.84 -34.29 11.44
C THR A 441 32.07 -33.95 10.61
N ARG A 442 32.58 -34.90 9.83
CA ARG A 442 33.69 -34.63 8.90
C ARG A 442 33.38 -33.47 7.95
N SER A 443 32.19 -33.46 7.36
CA SER A 443 31.72 -32.36 6.50
C SER A 443 31.56 -31.04 7.26
N GLY A 444 31.09 -31.09 8.52
CA GLY A 444 31.00 -29.91 9.37
C GLY A 444 32.38 -29.32 9.72
N ALA A 445 33.37 -30.18 9.98
CA ALA A 445 34.74 -29.77 10.24
C ALA A 445 35.42 -29.17 8.99
N GLU A 446 35.17 -29.74 7.80
CA GLU A 446 35.66 -29.19 6.52
C GLU A 446 35.11 -27.78 6.29
N GLU A 447 33.80 -27.60 6.47
CA GLU A 447 33.15 -26.30 6.29
C GLU A 447 33.59 -25.30 7.37
N ALA A 448 33.71 -25.71 8.64
CA ALA A 448 34.17 -24.84 9.72
C ALA A 448 35.60 -24.33 9.48
N ARG A 449 36.52 -25.20 9.02
CA ARG A 449 37.89 -24.81 8.62
C ARG A 449 37.87 -23.80 7.47
N ARG A 450 37.07 -24.06 6.44
CA ARG A 450 36.93 -23.17 5.28
C ARG A 450 36.42 -21.79 5.69
N LEU A 451 35.41 -21.74 6.56
CA LEU A 451 34.84 -20.49 7.05
C LEU A 451 35.84 -19.70 7.92
N ALA A 452 36.55 -20.38 8.83
CA ALA A 452 37.61 -19.77 9.64
C ALA A 452 38.75 -19.22 8.77
N ARG A 453 39.14 -19.95 7.72
CA ARG A 453 40.13 -19.49 6.74
C ARG A 453 39.69 -18.24 6.01
N ASN A 454 38.50 -18.24 5.44
CA ASN A 454 37.97 -17.11 4.69
C ASN A 454 37.85 -15.86 5.57
N HIS A 455 37.42 -16.03 6.82
CA HIS A 455 37.37 -14.96 7.80
C HIS A 455 38.75 -14.32 8.01
N ARG A 456 39.76 -15.13 8.36
CA ARG A 456 41.11 -14.65 8.65
C ARG A 456 41.80 -13.99 7.46
N LEU A 457 41.61 -14.53 6.26
CA LEU A 457 42.10 -13.89 5.03
C LEU A 457 41.52 -12.48 4.88
N TRP A 458 40.22 -12.34 5.15
CA TRP A 458 39.57 -11.04 5.07
C TRP A 458 40.00 -10.09 6.20
N GLU A 459 40.16 -10.58 7.43
CA GLU A 459 40.73 -9.80 8.54
C GLU A 459 42.13 -9.27 8.19
N MET A 460 42.99 -10.14 7.67
CA MET A 460 44.34 -9.76 7.20
C MET A 460 44.29 -8.70 6.10
N TYR A 461 43.37 -8.84 5.14
CA TYR A 461 43.17 -7.84 4.11
C TYR A 461 42.74 -6.49 4.67
N LEU A 462 41.75 -6.48 5.58
CA LEU A 462 41.28 -5.24 6.22
C LEU A 462 42.36 -4.57 7.06
N MET A 463 43.20 -5.34 7.75
CA MET A 463 44.34 -4.80 8.51
C MET A 463 45.42 -4.24 7.57
N LYS A 464 45.78 -4.97 6.51
CA LYS A 464 46.89 -4.63 5.61
C LYS A 464 46.55 -3.48 4.67
N TYR A 465 45.36 -3.48 4.09
CA TYR A 465 44.97 -2.57 3.00
C TYR A 465 43.92 -1.53 3.38
N ALA A 466 43.01 -1.85 4.31
CA ALA A 466 41.98 -0.90 4.77
C ALA A 466 42.38 -0.15 6.06
N HIS A 467 43.56 -0.46 6.63
CA HIS A 467 44.10 0.14 7.86
C HIS A 467 43.11 0.13 9.05
N ILE A 468 42.24 -0.88 9.11
CA ILE A 468 41.32 -1.05 10.24
C ILE A 468 42.12 -1.65 11.41
N ALA A 469 41.97 -1.06 12.60
CA ALA A 469 42.67 -1.52 13.79
C ALA A 469 42.23 -2.95 14.17
N PRO A 470 43.14 -3.85 14.58
CA PRO A 470 42.82 -5.25 14.88
C PRO A 470 41.65 -5.45 15.85
N SER A 471 41.45 -4.53 16.79
CA SER A 471 40.36 -4.55 17.77
C SER A 471 38.96 -4.26 17.19
N HIS A 472 38.86 -3.81 15.94
CA HIS A 472 37.61 -3.44 15.27
C HIS A 472 37.36 -4.25 13.98
N VAL A 473 38.33 -5.07 13.56
CA VAL A 473 38.31 -5.79 12.28
C VAL A 473 37.22 -6.86 12.25
N ASP A 474 36.96 -7.57 13.37
CA ASP A 474 36.00 -8.69 13.44
C ASP A 474 34.60 -8.27 13.03
N ARG A 475 34.17 -7.10 13.50
CA ARG A 475 32.82 -6.60 13.24
C ARG A 475 32.61 -6.30 11.77
N ASP A 476 33.64 -5.78 11.11
CA ASP A 476 33.59 -5.45 9.68
C ASP A 476 33.84 -6.70 8.82
N ALA A 477 34.57 -7.67 9.33
CA ALA A 477 34.81 -8.96 8.68
C ALA A 477 33.58 -9.87 8.70
N ASP A 478 32.91 -10.00 9.85
CA ASP A 478 31.66 -10.74 10.03
C ASP A 478 30.54 -10.29 9.07
N LEU A 479 30.56 -9.03 8.63
CA LEU A 479 29.52 -8.49 7.73
C LEU A 479 29.66 -8.95 6.28
N ILE A 480 30.86 -9.33 5.83
CA ILE A 480 31.19 -9.50 4.40
C ILE A 480 31.59 -10.94 4.07
N GLU A 481 32.16 -11.67 5.03
CA GLU A 481 32.67 -13.02 4.84
C GLU A 481 31.67 -14.04 4.27
N HIS A 482 30.37 -13.86 4.52
CA HIS A 482 29.31 -14.73 4.00
C HIS A 482 29.04 -14.50 2.51
N VAL A 483 29.66 -13.48 1.91
CA VAL A 483 29.48 -13.04 0.51
C VAL A 483 30.78 -13.20 -0.28
N LEU A 484 31.84 -13.78 0.31
CA LEU A 484 33.11 -14.02 -0.38
C LEU A 484 32.98 -15.18 -1.37
N ASP A 485 32.87 -14.85 -2.66
CA ASP A 485 32.90 -15.83 -3.75
C ASP A 485 34.31 -16.41 -3.96
N PRO A 486 34.45 -17.61 -4.55
CA PRO A 486 35.76 -18.25 -4.76
C PRO A 486 36.76 -17.39 -5.55
N GLU A 487 36.29 -16.58 -6.51
CA GLU A 487 37.13 -15.65 -7.26
C GLU A 487 37.71 -14.53 -6.37
N LEU A 488 36.89 -14.00 -5.45
CA LEU A 488 37.33 -13.00 -4.46
C LEU A 488 38.33 -13.58 -3.47
N VAL A 489 38.14 -14.84 -3.06
CA VAL A 489 39.09 -15.54 -2.17
C VAL A 489 40.44 -15.74 -2.86
N ALA A 490 40.46 -16.15 -4.13
CA ALA A 490 41.69 -16.29 -4.90
C ALA A 490 42.44 -14.95 -5.08
N GLU A 491 41.70 -13.85 -5.28
CA GLU A 491 42.29 -12.51 -5.33
C GLU A 491 42.89 -12.10 -3.97
N LEU A 492 42.21 -12.42 -2.87
CA LEU A 492 42.72 -12.16 -1.52
C LEU A 492 44.01 -12.92 -1.24
N GLU A 493 44.07 -14.21 -1.59
CA GLU A 493 45.27 -15.04 -1.47
C GLU A 493 46.45 -14.45 -2.25
N TYR A 494 46.19 -14.06 -3.51
CA TYR A 494 47.18 -13.40 -4.37
C TYR A 494 47.71 -12.09 -3.77
N GLN A 495 46.82 -11.22 -3.28
CA GLN A 495 47.22 -9.93 -2.70
C GLN A 495 47.88 -10.04 -1.32
N LEU A 496 47.62 -11.12 -0.59
CA LEU A 496 48.18 -11.35 0.74
C LEU A 496 49.49 -12.14 0.72
N ASP A 497 49.89 -12.69 -0.43
CA ASP A 497 51.06 -13.59 -0.59
C ASP A 497 50.95 -14.81 0.34
N HIS A 498 49.72 -15.34 0.46
CA HIS A 498 49.41 -16.48 1.32
C HIS A 498 49.19 -17.73 0.44
N PRO A 499 49.93 -18.84 0.63
CA PRO A 499 49.82 -20.02 -0.21
C PRO A 499 48.43 -20.68 -0.13
N ASP A 500 48.05 -21.34 -1.23
CA ASP A 500 46.85 -22.18 -1.34
C ASP A 500 46.79 -23.20 -0.17
N ASP A 501 45.61 -23.37 0.42
CA ASP A 501 45.26 -24.31 1.51
C ASP A 501 45.70 -24.00 2.97
N GLU A 502 46.52 -22.99 3.25
CA GLU A 502 46.86 -22.65 4.65
C GLU A 502 45.82 -21.71 5.29
N ILE A 503 45.42 -22.00 6.53
CA ILE A 503 44.56 -21.13 7.36
C ILE A 503 45.47 -20.10 8.04
N PRO A 504 45.30 -18.78 7.84
CA PRO A 504 46.12 -17.80 8.52
C PRO A 504 45.97 -17.89 10.05
N GLN A 505 46.92 -17.34 10.81
CA GLN A 505 46.79 -17.29 12.27
C GLN A 505 45.76 -16.23 12.70
N SER A 506 45.06 -16.50 13.80
CA SER A 506 44.16 -15.53 14.45
C SER A 506 44.91 -14.23 14.79
N SER A 507 44.31 -13.07 14.50
CA SER A 507 44.83 -11.77 14.92
C SER A 507 44.58 -11.45 16.40
N HIS A 508 43.69 -12.21 17.07
CA HIS A 508 43.44 -12.04 18.50
C HIS A 508 44.42 -12.86 19.31
N ALA A 509 45.11 -12.20 20.23
CA ALA A 509 45.86 -12.89 21.26
C ALA A 509 44.91 -13.80 22.05
N THR A 510 45.35 -15.03 22.32
CA THR A 510 44.70 -16.04 23.16
C THR A 510 44.44 -15.52 24.59
N SER A 511 43.46 -14.62 24.77
CA SER A 511 43.10 -14.05 26.05
C SER A 511 41.91 -14.79 26.67
N VAL A 512 42.11 -16.07 26.98
CA VAL A 512 41.31 -16.77 28.02
C VAL A 512 42.13 -16.98 29.30
N SER A 513 43.38 -16.46 29.36
CA SER A 513 44.21 -16.54 30.56
C SER A 513 43.85 -15.54 31.67
N SER A 514 42.64 -14.95 31.67
CA SER A 514 42.18 -14.03 32.72
C SER A 514 40.95 -14.53 33.48
N LEU A 515 40.68 -15.84 33.41
CA LEU A 515 39.65 -16.53 34.21
C LEU A 515 40.25 -17.68 35.04
N GLU A 516 41.38 -17.42 35.70
CA GLU A 516 41.80 -18.15 36.91
C GLU A 516 41.49 -17.33 38.17
#